data_AF-A0A495J4R0-F1
#
_entry.id   AF-A0A495J4R0-F1
#
_cell.length_a   1.000
_cell.length_b   1.000
_cell.length_c   1.000
_cell.angle_alpha   90.00
_cell.angle_beta   90.00
_cell.angle_gamma   90.00
#
_symmetry.space_group_name_H-M   'P 1'
#
loop_
_entity.id
_entity.type
_entity.pdbx_description
1 polymer ?
#
loop_
_entity_poly.entity_id
_entity_poly.type
_entity_poly.pdbx_seq_one_letter_code
_entity_poly.pdbx_strand_id
1 'polypeptide(L)'
;MKKHFPLLFIALTVFILNSCKKNDSSNPQYKIGDVAFGGIIFYLDADNSHGLVCSISDQSTNVTFSDAVVNPWPYWGINRNFLDSTIERGGASTDTILNKYGTSGNIAASCRNYRGGGHNDWYLPTIDELRQLYKNRTYVSQLSTGVYWSSTSFGYSNVPYTVRVLNFNTGQAITYFTQMNSGYNSSISWWSPLPTANTRAVRKF
;
A
#
# COMPACT_ATOMS: atom_id res chain seq x y z
N MET A 1 -2.08 -21.20 -84.74
CA MET A 1 -1.48 -21.32 -83.39
C MET A 1 -0.70 -20.05 -83.07
N LYS A 2 -0.75 -19.60 -81.80
CA LYS A 2 -0.05 -18.44 -81.19
C LYS A 2 -0.73 -17.08 -81.46
N LYS A 3 -1.78 -16.73 -80.71
CA LYS A 3 -1.81 -15.98 -79.43
C LYS A 3 -1.27 -14.54 -79.56
N HIS A 4 -2.20 -13.59 -79.75
CA HIS A 4 -2.00 -12.17 -79.52
C HIS A 4 -2.07 -11.86 -78.02
N PHE A 5 -1.13 -11.06 -77.52
CA PHE A 5 -1.20 -10.45 -76.20
C PHE A 5 -0.62 -9.02 -76.29
N PRO A 6 -1.44 -7.96 -76.27
CA PRO A 6 -0.95 -6.61 -76.05
C PRO A 6 -0.88 -6.35 -74.54
N LEU A 7 0.28 -5.93 -74.04
CA LEU A 7 0.41 -5.36 -72.69
C LEU A 7 -0.37 -4.02 -72.66
N LEU A 8 -1.54 -4.04 -72.03
CA LEU A 8 -2.24 -2.83 -71.61
C LEU A 8 -1.78 -2.50 -70.18
N PHE A 9 -0.97 -1.45 -70.04
CA PHE A 9 -0.58 -0.88 -68.75
C PHE A 9 -1.82 -0.24 -68.10
N ILE A 10 -2.52 -0.98 -67.23
CA ILE A 10 -3.53 -0.39 -66.34
C ILE A 10 -2.79 0.03 -65.08
N ALA A 11 -2.52 1.33 -64.96
CA ALA A 11 -2.09 1.95 -63.72
C ALA A 11 -3.26 1.90 -62.73
N LEU A 12 -3.30 0.85 -61.90
CA LEU A 12 -4.19 0.77 -60.76
C LEU A 12 -3.58 1.65 -59.66
N THR A 13 -4.02 2.91 -59.59
CA THR A 13 -3.73 3.80 -58.47
C THR A 13 -4.35 3.20 -57.22
N VAL A 14 -3.51 2.53 -56.42
CA VAL A 14 -3.86 2.10 -55.07
C VAL A 14 -4.09 3.36 -54.25
N PHE A 15 -5.36 3.73 -54.06
CA PHE A 15 -5.77 4.66 -53.00
C PHE A 15 -5.49 3.95 -51.67
N ILE A 16 -4.26 4.08 -51.16
CA ILE A 16 -3.94 3.75 -49.78
C ILE A 16 -4.63 4.85 -48.95
N LEU A 17 -5.87 4.59 -48.55
CA LEU A 17 -6.44 5.27 -47.40
C LEU A 17 -5.62 4.81 -46.20
N ASN A 18 -4.53 5.53 -45.94
CA ASN A 18 -3.98 5.61 -44.60
C ASN A 18 -5.08 6.25 -43.74
N SER A 19 -5.98 5.41 -43.24
CA SER A 19 -6.67 5.71 -42.00
C SER A 19 -5.57 5.72 -40.93
N CYS A 20 -4.92 6.88 -40.80
CA CYS A 20 -4.21 7.23 -39.59
C CYS A 20 -5.31 7.31 -38.53
N LYS A 21 -5.68 6.17 -37.94
CA LYS A 21 -6.24 6.19 -36.60
C LYS A 21 -5.20 6.93 -35.80
N LYS A 22 -5.51 8.19 -35.45
CA LYS A 22 -4.92 8.78 -34.26
C LYS A 22 -5.09 7.69 -33.22
N ASN A 23 -3.98 7.20 -32.69
CA ASN A 23 -4.03 6.49 -31.43
C ASN A 23 -4.62 7.51 -30.48
N ASP A 24 -5.94 7.45 -30.31
CA ASP A 24 -6.58 7.97 -29.12
C ASP A 24 -5.81 7.27 -28.01
N SER A 25 -4.88 8.02 -27.46
CA SER A 25 -4.17 7.69 -26.25
C SER A 25 -5.19 7.88 -25.16
N SER A 26 -6.29 7.12 -25.21
CA SER A 26 -7.13 6.91 -24.06
C SER A 26 -6.25 6.10 -23.12
N ASN A 27 -5.41 6.82 -22.37
CA ASN A 27 -4.75 6.28 -21.20
C ASN A 27 -5.84 5.50 -20.46
N PRO A 28 -5.69 4.18 -20.24
CA PRO A 28 -6.75 3.40 -19.63
C PRO A 28 -7.19 4.10 -18.35
N GLN A 29 -8.44 4.58 -18.33
CA GLN A 29 -8.95 5.31 -17.19
C GLN A 29 -9.27 4.30 -16.10
N TYR A 30 -8.33 4.17 -15.16
CA TYR A 30 -8.47 3.29 -14.01
C TYR A 30 -9.59 3.76 -13.08
N LYS A 31 -10.22 2.79 -12.42
CA LYS A 31 -11.30 3.01 -11.46
C LYS A 31 -11.00 2.29 -10.14
N ILE A 32 -11.57 2.82 -9.07
CA ILE A 32 -11.57 2.16 -7.77
C ILE A 32 -12.23 0.77 -7.91
N GLY A 33 -11.54 -0.27 -7.45
CA GLY A 33 -11.95 -1.67 -7.56
C GLY A 33 -11.32 -2.43 -8.72
N ASP A 34 -10.68 -1.75 -9.67
CA ASP A 34 -9.99 -2.42 -10.77
C ASP A 34 -8.84 -3.28 -10.23
N VAL A 35 -8.75 -4.51 -10.74
CA VAL A 35 -7.61 -5.40 -10.49
C VAL A 35 -6.52 -5.06 -11.49
N ALA A 36 -5.52 -4.30 -11.04
CA ALA A 36 -4.42 -3.82 -11.85
C ALA A 36 -3.15 -3.70 -11.00
N PHE A 37 -1.98 -3.62 -11.65
CA PHE A 37 -0.71 -3.34 -10.95
C PHE A 37 -0.36 -4.33 -9.83
N GLY A 38 -0.81 -5.58 -9.97
CA GLY A 38 -0.63 -6.65 -8.98
C GLY A 38 -1.57 -6.62 -7.79
N GLY A 39 -2.54 -5.69 -7.76
CA GLY A 39 -3.43 -5.46 -6.62
C GLY A 39 -4.82 -4.97 -7.03
N ILE A 40 -5.53 -4.37 -6.07
CA ILE A 40 -6.83 -3.71 -6.28
C ILE A 40 -6.64 -2.21 -6.04
N ILE A 41 -7.01 -1.40 -7.02
CA ILE A 41 -6.96 0.07 -6.92
C ILE A 41 -7.99 0.51 -5.87
N PHE A 42 -7.54 1.20 -4.82
CA PHE A 42 -8.43 1.71 -3.77
C PHE A 42 -8.35 3.23 -3.59
N TYR A 43 -7.41 3.89 -4.26
CA TYR A 43 -7.25 5.34 -4.26
C TYR A 43 -6.72 5.78 -5.62
N LEU A 44 -7.24 6.91 -6.11
CA LEU A 44 -6.79 7.61 -7.29
C LEU A 44 -6.47 9.05 -6.88
N ASP A 45 -5.42 9.61 -7.47
CA ASP A 45 -5.08 11.03 -7.31
C ASP A 45 -6.10 11.94 -8.03
N ALA A 46 -5.85 13.25 -8.03
CA ALA A 46 -6.79 14.23 -8.57
C ALA A 46 -7.03 14.11 -10.08
N ASP A 47 -6.04 13.61 -10.83
CA ASP A 47 -6.14 13.43 -12.29
C ASP A 47 -6.51 11.99 -12.71
N ASN A 48 -6.56 11.06 -11.76
CA ASN A 48 -6.80 9.63 -11.92
C ASN A 48 -5.76 8.90 -12.77
N SER A 49 -4.54 9.45 -12.91
CA SER A 49 -3.46 8.81 -13.65
C SER A 49 -2.63 7.90 -12.75
N HIS A 50 -2.53 8.24 -11.47
CA HIS A 50 -1.82 7.46 -10.46
C HIS A 50 -2.69 7.21 -9.25
N GLY A 51 -2.20 6.39 -8.35
CA GLY A 51 -2.89 6.14 -7.11
C GLY A 51 -2.24 5.05 -6.28
N LEU A 52 -3.08 4.40 -5.47
CA LEU A 52 -2.64 3.33 -4.60
C LEU A 52 -3.40 2.06 -4.92
N VAL A 53 -2.65 0.96 -4.97
CA VAL A 53 -3.18 -0.39 -5.02
C VAL A 53 -2.89 -1.12 -3.73
N CYS A 54 -3.85 -1.93 -3.27
CA CYS A 54 -3.67 -2.82 -2.14
C CYS A 54 -3.48 -4.27 -2.61
N SER A 55 -2.81 -5.08 -1.81
CA SER A 55 -2.65 -6.51 -2.08
C SER A 55 -4.01 -7.22 -2.18
N ILE A 56 -4.07 -8.27 -3.00
CA ILE A 56 -5.30 -9.05 -3.23
C ILE A 56 -5.84 -9.68 -1.93
N SER A 57 -4.93 -10.03 -1.01
CA SER A 57 -5.24 -10.63 0.29
C SER A 57 -4.42 -9.96 1.40
N ASP A 58 -4.79 -10.22 2.66
CA ASP A 58 -4.01 -9.80 3.81
C ASP A 58 -2.66 -10.53 3.85
N GLN A 59 -1.59 -9.80 4.18
CA GLN A 59 -0.22 -10.30 4.24
C GLN A 59 0.15 -10.89 5.60
N SER A 60 -0.70 -10.67 6.60
CA SER A 60 -0.62 -11.34 7.90
C SER A 60 -1.99 -11.33 8.55
N THR A 61 -2.49 -12.50 8.94
CA THR A 61 -3.63 -12.63 9.85
C THR A 61 -3.08 -12.92 11.23
N ASN A 62 -3.25 -11.99 12.17
CA ASN A 62 -2.91 -12.16 13.59
C ASN A 62 -1.43 -12.06 13.99
N VAL A 63 -0.64 -11.18 13.38
CA VAL A 63 0.70 -10.87 13.89
C VAL A 63 0.59 -9.80 14.96
N THR A 64 1.08 -10.09 16.16
CA THR A 64 1.31 -9.10 17.20
C THR A 64 2.47 -8.20 16.77
N PHE A 65 2.34 -6.90 16.96
CA PHE A 65 3.40 -5.92 16.60
C PHE A 65 4.77 -6.29 17.21
N SER A 66 4.77 -7.10 18.28
CA SER A 66 5.90 -7.65 19.05
C SER A 66 6.99 -8.34 18.22
N ASP A 67 6.71 -8.84 17.03
CA ASP A 67 7.66 -9.78 16.40
C ASP A 67 8.88 -9.11 15.76
N ALA A 68 8.86 -7.78 15.52
CA ALA A 68 10.14 -7.03 15.48
C ALA A 68 10.08 -5.50 15.69
N VAL A 69 8.93 -4.86 15.91
CA VAL A 69 8.90 -3.38 16.03
C VAL A 69 8.96 -2.91 17.50
N VAL A 70 8.78 -3.83 18.47
CA VAL A 70 8.45 -3.50 19.89
C VAL A 70 9.32 -4.18 20.92
N ASN A 71 10.41 -4.82 20.51
CA ASN A 71 11.46 -5.17 21.46
C ASN A 71 12.68 -4.23 21.33
N PRO A 72 12.55 -2.91 21.61
CA PRO A 72 13.69 -2.03 21.72
C PRO A 72 14.26 -2.16 23.13
N TRP A 73 14.98 -3.25 23.41
CA TRP A 73 15.90 -3.26 24.55
C TRP A 73 17.32 -3.65 24.12
N PRO A 74 18.36 -2.82 24.43
CA PRO A 74 18.32 -1.50 25.04
C PRO A 74 18.37 -0.38 23.98
N TYR A 75 17.43 0.57 24.12
CA TYR A 75 17.55 1.99 23.77
C TYR A 75 18.24 2.34 22.45
N TRP A 76 17.47 2.79 21.46
CA TRP A 76 17.64 4.03 20.67
C TRP A 76 16.49 4.04 19.66
N GLY A 77 15.51 4.90 19.93
CA GLY A 77 14.14 4.86 19.45
C GLY A 77 13.95 4.90 17.93
N ILE A 78 12.78 4.44 17.49
CA ILE A 78 12.29 4.80 16.15
C ILE A 78 12.26 6.32 16.11
N ASN A 79 12.96 6.92 15.16
CA ASN A 79 13.10 8.37 15.07
C ASN A 79 11.70 9.02 14.91
N ARG A 80 11.56 10.30 15.22
CA ARG A 80 10.31 11.09 15.02
C ARG A 80 9.85 11.20 13.55
N ASN A 81 10.44 10.42 12.65
CA ASN A 81 10.21 10.41 11.21
C ASN A 81 9.04 9.50 10.79
N PHE A 82 8.44 8.75 11.72
CA PHE A 82 7.29 7.86 11.48
C PHE A 82 5.94 8.49 11.83
N LEU A 83 5.95 9.81 12.08
CA LEU A 83 4.75 10.59 12.33
C LEU A 83 3.91 10.82 11.07
N ASP A 84 4.42 10.41 9.91
CA ASP A 84 3.82 10.75 8.64
C ASP A 84 2.57 9.89 8.41
N SER A 85 1.41 10.48 8.70
CA SER A 85 0.13 9.88 8.39
C SER A 85 -0.22 10.01 6.93
N THR A 86 0.45 10.90 6.19
CA THR A 86 0.04 11.38 4.88
C THR A 86 -0.09 10.24 3.89
N ILE A 87 -1.03 10.39 2.96
CA ILE A 87 -1.16 9.52 1.79
C ILE A 87 0.20 9.46 1.08
N GLU A 88 0.52 8.31 0.48
CA GLU A 88 1.71 8.14 -0.37
C GLU A 88 3.06 8.16 0.38
N ARG A 89 3.04 8.12 1.72
CA ARG A 89 4.24 8.14 2.58
C ARG A 89 4.54 6.80 3.25
N GLY A 90 3.70 5.78 3.04
CA GLY A 90 3.87 4.45 3.64
C GLY A 90 5.15 3.74 3.20
N GLY A 91 5.56 3.95 1.94
CA GLY A 91 6.82 3.42 1.39
C GLY A 91 8.05 3.87 2.18
N ALA A 92 8.22 5.19 2.34
CA ALA A 92 9.37 5.75 3.07
C ALA A 92 9.36 5.37 4.57
N SER A 93 8.18 5.30 5.18
CA SER A 93 8.03 4.80 6.54
C SER A 93 8.46 3.34 6.64
N THR A 94 7.99 2.49 5.72
CA THR A 94 8.36 1.08 5.64
C THR A 94 9.86 0.91 5.47
N ASP A 95 10.50 1.64 4.55
CA ASP A 95 11.97 1.60 4.37
C ASP A 95 12.71 1.93 5.66
N THR A 96 12.23 2.94 6.40
CA THR A 96 12.83 3.33 7.67
C THR A 96 12.67 2.23 8.74
N ILE A 97 11.53 1.53 8.80
CA ILE A 97 11.35 0.35 9.68
C ILE A 97 12.36 -0.73 9.28
N LEU A 98 12.44 -1.07 7.99
CA LEU A 98 13.27 -2.17 7.51
C LEU A 98 14.77 -1.92 7.70
N ASN A 99 15.22 -0.69 7.47
CA ASN A 99 16.61 -0.29 7.72
C ASN A 99 17.01 -0.45 9.18
N LYS A 100 16.05 -0.37 10.10
CA LYS A 100 16.28 -0.45 11.53
C LYS A 100 16.11 -1.86 12.10
N TYR A 101 15.05 -2.54 11.69
CA TYR A 101 14.60 -3.82 12.27
C TYR A 101 14.86 -5.03 11.37
N GLY A 102 15.45 -4.79 10.20
CA GLY A 102 15.74 -5.82 9.22
C GLY A 102 14.56 -6.15 8.30
N THR A 103 14.86 -6.97 7.30
CA THR A 103 13.97 -7.32 6.18
C THR A 103 13.21 -8.63 6.39
N SER A 104 13.13 -9.12 7.63
CA SER A 104 12.44 -10.35 8.01
C SER A 104 11.88 -10.25 9.43
N GLY A 105 10.85 -11.04 9.74
CA GLY A 105 10.32 -11.17 11.10
C GLY A 105 9.43 -10.02 11.58
N ASN A 106 9.12 -9.02 10.74
CA ASN A 106 8.20 -7.93 11.08
C ASN A 106 7.14 -7.68 10.01
N ILE A 107 6.08 -6.98 10.40
CA ILE A 107 4.94 -6.64 9.52
C ILE A 107 5.34 -5.81 8.29
N ALA A 108 6.31 -4.90 8.42
CA ALA A 108 6.80 -4.12 7.29
C ALA A 108 7.56 -5.00 6.30
N ALA A 109 8.30 -5.99 6.80
CA ALA A 109 8.98 -6.99 6.01
C ALA A 109 7.98 -7.92 5.31
N SER A 110 6.89 -8.32 5.98
CA SER A 110 5.81 -9.08 5.34
C SER A 110 5.22 -8.32 4.16
N CYS A 111 4.94 -7.02 4.31
CA CYS A 111 4.52 -6.18 3.19
C CYS A 111 5.57 -6.09 2.09
N ARG A 112 6.82 -5.77 2.45
CA ARG A 112 7.91 -5.58 1.48
C ARG A 112 8.29 -6.86 0.76
N ASN A 113 8.10 -8.03 1.36
CA ASN A 113 8.37 -9.33 0.76
C ASN A 113 7.21 -9.86 -0.08
N TYR A 114 6.04 -9.20 -0.05
CA TYR A 114 4.96 -9.51 -0.99
C TYR A 114 5.41 -9.27 -2.44
N ARG A 115 5.00 -10.16 -3.35
CA ARG A 115 5.38 -10.15 -4.78
C ARG A 115 4.18 -10.15 -5.72
N GLY A 116 3.04 -9.59 -5.27
CA GLY A 116 1.84 -9.44 -6.10
C GLY A 116 2.16 -8.73 -7.42
N GLY A 117 1.74 -9.33 -8.54
CA GLY A 117 2.00 -8.81 -9.89
C GLY A 117 3.49 -8.72 -10.29
N GLY A 118 4.41 -9.38 -9.57
CA GLY A 118 5.85 -9.29 -9.83
C GLY A 118 6.52 -8.02 -9.26
N HIS A 119 5.79 -7.21 -8.50
CA HIS A 119 6.31 -5.97 -7.91
C HIS A 119 7.04 -6.22 -6.57
N ASN A 120 8.01 -5.37 -6.24
CA ASN A 120 8.87 -5.47 -5.05
C ASN A 120 8.89 -4.20 -4.17
N ASP A 121 8.03 -3.23 -4.49
CA ASP A 121 7.89 -1.91 -3.86
C ASP A 121 6.69 -1.83 -2.90
N TRP A 122 6.11 -2.98 -2.53
CA TRP A 122 5.03 -3.09 -1.56
C TRP A 122 5.44 -2.62 -0.17
N TYR A 123 4.52 -1.99 0.56
CA TYR A 123 4.81 -1.35 1.84
C TYR A 123 3.65 -1.45 2.85
N LEU A 124 3.98 -1.22 4.12
CA LEU A 124 3.01 -1.08 5.20
C LEU A 124 2.34 0.31 5.09
N PRO A 125 1.02 0.39 4.93
CA PRO A 125 0.32 1.65 4.68
C PRO A 125 0.36 2.60 5.89
N THR A 126 0.29 3.90 5.63
CA THR A 126 0.00 4.90 6.65
C THR A 126 -1.45 4.82 7.12
N ILE A 127 -1.75 5.48 8.23
CA ILE A 127 -3.12 5.54 8.74
C ILE A 127 -4.08 6.27 7.78
N ASP A 128 -3.62 7.27 7.00
CA ASP A 128 -4.49 7.94 6.03
C ASP A 128 -4.70 7.10 4.77
N GLU A 129 -3.71 6.31 4.34
CA GLU A 129 -3.90 5.31 3.28
C GLU A 129 -4.89 4.22 3.71
N LEU A 130 -4.81 3.74 4.96
CA LEU A 130 -5.81 2.83 5.51
C LEU A 130 -7.21 3.45 5.57
N ARG A 131 -7.32 4.76 5.83
CA ARG A 131 -8.62 5.45 5.82
C ARG A 131 -9.23 5.51 4.41
N GLN A 132 -8.41 5.73 3.38
CA GLN A 132 -8.86 5.63 1.99
C GLN A 132 -9.29 4.20 1.65
N LEU A 133 -8.51 3.20 2.08
CA LEU A 133 -8.86 1.79 1.90
C LEU A 133 -10.19 1.45 2.61
N TYR A 134 -10.38 1.91 3.84
CA TYR A 134 -11.63 1.73 4.58
C TYR A 134 -12.82 2.39 3.87
N LYS A 135 -12.65 3.61 3.34
CA LYS A 135 -13.70 4.32 2.59
C LYS A 135 -14.18 3.51 1.39
N ASN A 136 -13.24 2.87 0.68
CA ASN A 136 -13.50 2.11 -0.55
C ASN A 136 -13.54 0.58 -0.34
N ARG A 137 -13.62 0.11 0.90
CA ARG A 137 -13.51 -1.32 1.28
C ARG A 137 -14.51 -2.24 0.59
N THR A 138 -15.66 -1.72 0.15
CA THR A 138 -16.69 -2.49 -0.58
C THR A 138 -16.24 -2.90 -1.98
N TYR A 139 -15.24 -2.23 -2.54
CA TYR A 139 -14.63 -2.56 -3.84
C TYR A 139 -13.42 -3.48 -3.71
N VAL A 140 -13.00 -3.79 -2.47
CA VAL A 140 -11.80 -4.57 -2.19
C VAL A 140 -12.20 -5.92 -1.64
N SER A 141 -11.84 -6.99 -2.34
CA SER A 141 -12.13 -8.37 -1.93
C SER A 141 -11.18 -8.84 -0.83
N GLN A 142 -11.59 -9.84 -0.05
CA GLN A 142 -10.75 -10.50 0.96
C GLN A 142 -10.17 -9.56 2.04
N LEU A 143 -10.84 -8.46 2.37
CA LEU A 143 -10.53 -7.69 3.58
C LEU A 143 -11.14 -8.40 4.80
N SER A 144 -10.28 -8.76 5.75
CA SER A 144 -10.71 -9.23 7.07
C SER A 144 -11.37 -8.12 7.87
N THR A 145 -12.29 -8.49 8.78
CA THR A 145 -12.77 -7.59 9.83
C THR A 145 -11.70 -7.45 10.93
N GLY A 146 -11.81 -6.45 11.79
CA GLY A 146 -10.87 -6.18 12.88
C GLY A 146 -9.96 -4.98 12.63
N VAL A 147 -8.79 -4.98 13.26
CA VAL A 147 -7.83 -3.86 13.20
C VAL A 147 -6.74 -4.14 12.17
N TYR A 148 -6.23 -3.07 11.53
CA TYR A 148 -5.14 -3.14 10.55
C TYR A 148 -3.94 -2.31 11.01
N TRP A 149 -2.75 -2.89 10.91
CA TRP A 149 -1.50 -2.21 11.20
C TRP A 149 -1.22 -1.08 10.22
N SER A 150 -0.76 0.06 10.76
CA SER A 150 -0.22 1.16 9.95
C SER A 150 1.24 1.43 10.28
N SER A 151 1.95 2.06 9.34
CA SER A 151 3.31 2.58 9.54
C SER A 151 3.34 3.90 10.31
N THR A 152 2.18 4.46 10.69
CA THR A 152 2.07 5.74 11.38
C THR A 152 2.20 5.57 12.89
N SER A 153 3.06 6.39 13.49
CA SER A 153 3.24 6.52 14.94
C SER A 153 2.97 7.96 15.41
N PHE A 154 2.83 8.14 16.72
CA PHE A 154 2.93 9.43 17.40
C PHE A 154 4.03 9.41 18.45
N GLY A 155 4.82 10.48 18.50
CA GLY A 155 5.76 10.76 19.56
C GLY A 155 5.18 11.83 20.47
N TYR A 156 4.86 11.45 21.70
CA TYR A 156 4.58 12.42 22.76
C TYR A 156 5.88 12.72 23.51
N SER A 157 6.01 13.94 24.06
CA SER A 157 7.21 14.39 24.78
C SER A 157 7.69 13.40 25.85
N ASN A 158 6.76 12.68 26.48
CA ASN A 158 7.03 11.68 27.52
C ASN A 158 6.61 10.25 27.12
N VAL A 159 6.14 10.04 25.89
CA VAL A 159 5.76 8.72 25.36
C VAL A 159 6.20 8.64 23.89
N PRO A 160 7.48 8.32 23.64
CA PRO A 160 8.07 8.40 22.31
C PRO A 160 7.66 7.22 21.41
N TYR A 161 6.89 6.26 21.93
CA TYR A 161 6.60 5.01 21.23
C TYR A 161 5.10 4.72 21.23
N THR A 162 4.47 5.02 20.10
CA THR A 162 3.10 4.58 19.83
C THR A 162 2.98 3.97 18.44
N VAL A 163 2.00 3.09 18.27
CA VAL A 163 1.59 2.57 16.96
C VAL A 163 0.13 2.87 16.77
N ARG A 164 -0.25 3.25 15.54
CA ARG A 164 -1.66 3.41 15.17
C ARG A 164 -2.14 2.23 14.35
N VAL A 165 -3.36 1.80 14.65
CA VAL A 165 -4.12 0.87 13.81
C VAL A 165 -5.41 1.54 13.36
N LEU A 166 -5.99 1.05 12.28
CA LEU A 166 -7.36 1.40 11.88
C LEU A 166 -8.29 0.21 12.16
N ASN A 167 -9.38 0.45 12.88
CA ASN A 167 -10.43 -0.54 13.08
C ASN A 167 -11.37 -0.53 11.86
N PHE A 168 -11.41 -1.62 11.09
CA PHE A 168 -12.24 -1.76 9.89
C PHE A 168 -13.70 -2.12 10.18
N ASN A 169 -14.07 -2.35 11.44
CA ASN A 169 -15.47 -2.42 11.87
C ASN A 169 -16.06 -1.02 12.10
N THR A 170 -15.26 -0.05 12.56
CA THR A 170 -15.75 1.28 12.96
C THR A 170 -15.21 2.45 12.12
N GLY A 171 -14.13 2.25 11.37
CA GLY A 171 -13.39 3.31 10.68
C GLY A 171 -12.57 4.20 11.61
N GLN A 172 -12.48 3.86 12.91
CA GLN A 172 -11.77 4.66 13.90
C GLN A 172 -10.31 4.21 14.04
N ALA A 173 -9.41 5.17 14.20
CA ALA A 173 -8.02 4.90 14.48
C ALA A 173 -7.81 4.71 15.99
N ILE A 174 -7.01 3.72 16.37
CA ILE A 174 -6.66 3.42 17.75
C ILE A 174 -5.15 3.58 17.91
N THR A 175 -4.71 4.22 18.98
CA THR A 175 -3.30 4.40 19.31
C THR A 175 -2.93 3.47 20.46
N TYR A 176 -1.94 2.61 20.26
CA TYR A 176 -1.35 1.79 21.31
C TYR A 176 -0.03 2.38 21.75
N PHE A 177 0.20 2.37 23.06
CA PHE A 177 1.44 2.81 23.69
C PHE A 177 2.32 1.59 23.95
N THR A 178 3.59 1.66 23.60
CA THR A 178 4.54 0.58 23.88
C THR A 178 5.35 0.98 25.11
N GLN A 179 5.38 0.12 26.13
CA GLN A 179 5.91 0.40 27.48
C GLN A 179 7.26 1.17 27.48
N MET A 180 7.33 2.21 28.31
CA MET A 180 8.58 2.75 28.89
C MET A 180 8.66 2.29 30.34
N ASN A 181 9.83 1.88 30.83
CA ASN A 181 9.97 1.50 32.23
C ASN A 181 10.26 2.71 33.14
N SER A 182 9.43 2.84 34.19
CA SER A 182 9.60 3.45 35.52
C SER A 182 10.38 4.77 35.71
N GLY A 183 10.00 5.86 35.05
CA GLY A 183 10.50 7.21 35.40
C GLY A 183 9.47 8.34 35.40
N TYR A 184 8.31 8.13 34.78
CA TYR A 184 7.26 9.14 34.64
C TYR A 184 5.97 8.66 35.31
N ASN A 185 5.41 9.53 36.16
CA ASN A 185 4.33 9.29 37.12
C ASN A 185 3.14 8.44 36.62
N SER A 186 3.03 7.24 37.19
CA SER A 186 1.88 6.53 37.79
C SER A 186 0.40 6.87 37.47
N SER A 187 0.00 7.23 36.25
CA SER A 187 -1.45 7.32 35.92
C SER A 187 -1.85 6.95 34.49
N ILE A 188 -1.08 6.09 33.82
CA ILE A 188 -1.49 5.44 32.58
C ILE A 188 -1.61 3.94 32.85
N SER A 189 -2.82 3.39 32.70
CA SER A 189 -3.11 1.99 33.03
C SER A 189 -2.31 1.02 32.14
N TRP A 190 -1.69 0.07 32.81
CA TRP A 190 -0.80 -0.95 32.28
C TRP A 190 -1.59 -2.21 31.84
N TRP A 191 -1.01 -2.97 30.91
CA TRP A 191 -1.43 -4.28 30.35
C TRP A 191 -2.50 -4.31 29.25
N SER A 192 -2.05 -4.67 28.05
CA SER A 192 -2.64 -5.76 27.25
C SER A 192 -1.58 -6.18 26.21
N PRO A 193 -1.39 -7.48 25.87
CA PRO A 193 -0.62 -7.82 24.68
C PRO A 193 -1.10 -6.96 23.51
N LEU A 194 -0.16 -6.45 22.71
CA LEU A 194 -0.50 -5.68 21.51
C LEU A 194 -1.54 -6.49 20.73
N PRO A 195 -2.61 -5.86 20.22
CA PRO A 195 -3.66 -6.60 19.58
C PRO A 195 -3.07 -7.41 18.42
N THR A 196 -3.64 -8.58 18.16
CA THR A 196 -3.49 -9.18 16.84
C THR A 196 -4.17 -8.25 15.84
N ALA A 197 -3.42 -7.82 14.82
CA ALA A 197 -3.98 -7.01 13.74
C ALA A 197 -3.63 -7.61 12.39
N ASN A 198 -4.48 -7.30 11.42
CA ASN A 198 -4.29 -7.66 10.02
C ASN A 198 -3.31 -6.69 9.36
N THR A 199 -2.74 -7.10 8.25
CA THR A 199 -1.90 -6.22 7.44
C THR A 199 -2.30 -6.33 5.98
N ARG A 200 -2.52 -5.18 5.34
CA ARG A 200 -2.70 -5.07 3.89
C ARG A 200 -1.49 -4.37 3.31
N ALA A 201 -0.82 -4.98 2.34
CA ALA A 201 0.27 -4.29 1.66
C ALA A 201 -0.30 -3.29 0.66
N VAL A 202 0.37 -2.14 0.52
CA VAL A 202 0.02 -1.09 -0.43
C VAL A 202 1.23 -0.78 -1.30
N ARG A 203 1.01 -0.38 -2.56
CA ARG A 203 2.04 0.24 -3.39
C ARG A 203 1.43 1.38 -4.21
N LYS A 204 2.29 2.28 -4.68
CA LYS A 204 1.92 3.29 -5.69
C LYS A 204 1.98 2.67 -7.07
N PHE A 205 1.20 3.20 -8.00
CA PHE A 205 1.33 2.89 -9.42
C PHE A 205 1.32 4.17 -10.24
#